data_AF-A0A538A968-F1
#
_entry.id   AF-A0A538A968-F1
#
_cell.length_a   1.000
_cell.length_b   1.000
_cell.length_c   1.000
_cell.angle_alpha   90.00
_cell.angle_beta   90.00
_cell.angle_gamma   90.00
#
_symmetry.space_group_name_H-M   'P 1'
#
loop_
_entity.id
_entity.type
_entity.pdbx_description
1 polymer ?
#
loop_
_entity_poly.entity_id
_entity_poly.type
_entity_poly.pdbx_seq_one_letter_code
_entity_poly.pdbx_strand_id
1 'polypeptide(L)'
;MDREYADLTPPDVSDRPWKAARSKPQIREIFQRYEWSFTAMDKLQDHDLREAERRAQEGLKGFVRTHNFPRFALAEVYGELRRSDRVAENLRAALEAPEPALESSLRLAALHERANRPRDAMQVLEAARPKFADHPRMWPDLIRIYRRVGRAADASQLQLRCQVEFPDFKKLCDEGALRPG
;
A
#
# COMPACT_ATOMS: atom_id res chain seq x y z
N MET A 1 19.71 -29.64 -19.35
CA MET A 1 18.94 -28.43 -18.99
C MET A 1 18.01 -28.21 -20.16
N ASP A 2 16.80 -28.74 -20.03
CA ASP A 2 15.83 -28.78 -21.13
C ASP A 2 15.50 -27.36 -21.57
N ARG A 3 15.79 -27.05 -22.83
CA ARG A 3 15.31 -25.82 -23.47
C ARG A 3 13.87 -26.09 -23.91
N GLU A 4 12.93 -26.07 -22.97
CA GLU A 4 11.49 -26.31 -23.21
C GLU A 4 10.87 -25.44 -24.32
N TYR A 5 11.58 -24.41 -24.80
CA TYR A 5 11.11 -23.49 -25.83
C TYR A 5 12.09 -23.33 -27.01
N ALA A 6 13.07 -24.21 -27.18
CA ALA A 6 14.05 -24.09 -28.28
C ALA A 6 13.42 -24.13 -29.68
N ASP A 7 12.28 -24.84 -29.81
CA ASP A 7 11.62 -25.08 -31.08
C ASP A 7 10.38 -24.18 -31.30
N LEU A 8 10.09 -23.26 -30.36
CA LEU A 8 8.97 -22.33 -30.52
C LEU A 8 9.43 -21.07 -31.26
N THR A 9 8.76 -20.76 -32.37
CA THR A 9 8.84 -19.44 -33.00
C THR A 9 8.27 -18.42 -32.01
N PRO A 10 9.05 -17.40 -31.59
CA PRO A 10 8.53 -16.32 -30.76
C PRO A 10 7.32 -15.68 -31.44
N PRO A 11 6.26 -15.31 -30.70
CA PRO A 11 5.13 -14.63 -31.29
C PRO A 11 5.59 -13.33 -31.97
N ASP A 12 4.91 -12.94 -33.06
CA ASP A 12 5.12 -11.63 -33.69
C ASP A 12 4.63 -10.54 -32.73
N VAL A 13 5.55 -10.02 -31.91
CA VAL A 13 5.27 -8.97 -30.94
C VAL A 13 5.31 -7.61 -31.64
N SER A 14 4.17 -7.20 -32.21
CA SER A 14 4.00 -5.85 -32.73
C SER A 14 3.67 -4.85 -31.61
N ASP A 15 4.39 -3.73 -31.54
CA ASP A 15 4.11 -2.66 -30.58
C ASP A 15 2.99 -1.69 -31.03
N ARG A 16 2.49 -1.85 -32.27
CA ARG A 16 1.48 -0.99 -32.88
C ARG A 16 0.20 -0.88 -32.04
N PRO A 17 -0.37 -1.97 -31.47
CA PRO A 17 -1.54 -1.88 -30.60
C PRO A 17 -1.29 -1.04 -29.35
N TRP A 18 -0.09 -1.12 -28.78
CA TRP A 18 0.32 -0.34 -27.61
C TRP A 18 0.50 1.14 -27.93
N LYS A 19 1.15 1.47 -29.05
CA LYS A 19 1.28 2.86 -29.52
C LYS A 19 -0.09 3.49 -29.78
N ALA A 20 -1.00 2.76 -30.43
CA ALA A 20 -2.36 3.21 -30.65
C ALA A 20 -3.11 3.43 -29.33
N ALA A 21 -3.02 2.49 -28.37
CA ALA A 21 -3.62 2.65 -27.05
C ALA A 21 -3.10 3.89 -26.30
N ARG A 22 -1.78 4.11 -26.29
CA ARG A 22 -1.16 5.27 -25.61
C ARG A 22 -1.53 6.61 -26.20
N SER A 23 -1.92 6.66 -27.48
CA SER A 23 -2.37 7.91 -28.12
C SER A 23 -3.77 8.35 -27.68
N LYS A 24 -4.60 7.43 -27.15
CA LYS A 24 -5.96 7.73 -26.69
C LYS A 24 -5.93 8.81 -25.59
N PRO A 25 -6.75 9.87 -25.66
CA PRO A 25 -6.72 10.96 -24.69
C PRO A 25 -6.83 10.51 -23.23
N GLN A 26 -7.74 9.56 -22.95
CA GLN A 26 -7.92 8.98 -21.62
C GLN A 26 -6.63 8.30 -21.11
N ILE A 27 -5.95 7.53 -21.96
CA ILE A 27 -4.73 6.83 -21.58
C ILE A 27 -3.60 7.83 -21.32
N ARG A 28 -3.46 8.86 -22.17
CA ARG A 28 -2.50 9.95 -21.94
C ARG A 28 -2.74 10.66 -20.61
N GLU A 29 -4.00 10.97 -20.30
CA GLU A 29 -4.33 11.57 -19.02
C GLU A 29 -3.97 10.64 -17.86
N ILE A 30 -4.30 9.35 -17.93
CA ILE A 30 -3.92 8.39 -16.87
C ILE A 30 -2.40 8.42 -16.65
N PHE A 31 -1.59 8.30 -17.70
CA PHE A 31 -0.13 8.35 -17.56
C PHE A 31 0.37 9.66 -16.94
N GLN A 32 -0.16 10.81 -17.39
CA GLN A 32 0.22 12.11 -16.85
C GLN A 32 -0.15 12.25 -15.36
N ARG A 33 -1.32 11.74 -14.96
CA ARG A 33 -1.78 11.78 -13.57
C ARG A 33 -0.93 10.89 -12.65
N TYR A 34 -0.52 9.72 -13.15
CA TYR A 34 0.44 8.88 -12.44
C TYR A 34 1.82 9.53 -12.36
N GLU A 35 2.31 10.14 -13.44
CA GLU A 35 3.57 10.88 -13.44
C GLU A 35 3.59 11.99 -12.37
N TRP A 36 2.50 12.76 -12.24
CA TRP A 36 2.39 13.75 -11.16
C TRP A 36 2.35 13.11 -9.77
N SER A 37 1.70 11.96 -9.61
CA SER A 37 1.67 11.23 -8.34
C SER A 37 3.07 10.72 -7.95
N PHE A 38 3.87 10.22 -8.90
CA PHE A 38 5.27 9.85 -8.66
C PHE A 38 6.13 11.08 -8.36
N THR A 39 5.98 12.15 -9.14
CA THR A 39 6.68 13.42 -8.89
C THR A 39 6.39 13.95 -7.49
N ALA A 40 5.16 13.78 -7.00
CA ALA A 40 4.80 14.18 -5.64
C ALA A 40 5.59 13.39 -4.58
N MET A 41 5.78 12.09 -4.78
CA MET A 41 6.59 11.25 -3.89
C MET A 41 8.07 11.63 -3.94
N ASP A 42 8.61 11.94 -5.12
CA ASP A 42 9.99 12.44 -5.26
C ASP A 42 10.16 13.78 -4.51
N LYS A 43 9.21 14.72 -4.69
CA LYS A 43 9.24 16.02 -3.99
C LYS A 43 9.04 15.88 -2.49
N LEU A 44 8.30 14.87 -2.05
CA LEU A 44 8.17 14.53 -0.63
C LEU A 44 9.52 14.10 -0.05
N GLN A 45 10.28 13.27 -0.78
CA GLN A 45 11.64 12.84 -0.38
C GLN A 45 12.62 14.03 -0.35
N ASP A 46 12.49 14.97 -1.29
CA ASP A 46 13.27 16.21 -1.33
C ASP A 46 12.86 17.21 -0.22
N HIS A 47 11.85 16.89 0.61
CA HIS A 47 11.22 17.80 1.57
C HIS A 47 10.63 19.09 0.97
N ASP A 48 10.39 19.13 -0.34
CA ASP A 48 9.63 20.21 -0.99
C ASP A 48 8.13 19.95 -0.86
N LEU A 49 7.62 20.16 0.36
CA LEU A 49 6.24 19.83 0.72
C LEU A 49 5.21 20.63 -0.09
N ARG A 50 5.56 21.84 -0.55
CA ARG A 50 4.66 22.69 -1.34
C ARG A 50 4.46 22.10 -2.73
N GLU A 51 5.55 21.74 -3.40
CA GLU A 51 5.45 21.12 -4.73
C GLU A 51 4.88 19.71 -4.63
N ALA A 52 5.25 18.93 -3.60
CA ALA A 52 4.68 17.62 -3.34
C ALA A 52 3.16 17.66 -3.21
N GLU A 53 2.62 18.59 -2.41
CA GLU A 53 1.16 18.75 -2.23
C GLU A 53 0.49 19.10 -3.55
N ARG A 54 1.04 20.06 -4.29
CA ARG A 54 0.49 20.49 -5.57
C ARG A 54 0.47 19.33 -6.57
N ARG A 55 1.55 18.57 -6.68
CA ARG A 55 1.66 17.44 -7.62
C ARG A 55 0.74 16.29 -7.24
N ALA A 56 0.62 15.97 -5.96
CA ALA A 56 -0.30 14.93 -5.50
C ALA A 56 -1.77 15.32 -5.79
N GLN A 57 -2.14 16.58 -5.59
CA GLN A 57 -3.48 17.08 -5.93
C GLN A 57 -3.76 17.06 -7.44
N GLU A 58 -2.78 17.39 -8.28
CA GLU A 58 -2.91 17.27 -9.74
C GLU A 58 -2.97 15.81 -10.20
N GLY A 59 -2.22 14.92 -9.53
CA GLY A 59 -2.21 13.49 -9.78
C GLY A 59 -3.53 12.80 -9.43
N LEU A 60 -4.30 13.34 -8.47
CA LEU A 60 -5.61 12.84 -8.09
C LEU A 60 -6.76 13.59 -8.80
N LYS A 61 -6.74 13.63 -10.13
CA LYS A 61 -7.80 14.23 -10.96
C LYS A 61 -8.21 13.31 -12.10
N GLY A 62 -9.35 13.65 -12.72
CA GLY A 62 -9.84 12.95 -13.90
C GLY A 62 -10.13 11.47 -13.65
N PHE A 63 -9.76 10.62 -14.61
CA PHE A 63 -10.05 9.19 -14.59
C PHE A 63 -9.43 8.43 -13.41
N VAL A 64 -8.30 8.90 -12.87
CA VAL A 64 -7.58 8.18 -11.81
C VAL A 64 -8.00 8.59 -10.39
N ARG A 65 -9.02 9.43 -10.25
CA ARG A 65 -9.49 9.94 -8.94
C ARG A 65 -9.93 8.85 -7.96
N THR A 66 -10.20 7.64 -8.44
CA THR A 66 -10.58 6.47 -7.63
C THR A 66 -9.49 5.41 -7.57
N HIS A 67 -8.34 5.63 -8.22
CA HIS A 67 -7.24 4.67 -8.20
C HIS A 67 -6.52 4.72 -6.85
N ASN A 68 -5.96 3.58 -6.45
CA ASN A 68 -5.27 3.46 -5.17
C ASN A 68 -4.02 4.35 -5.09
N PHE A 69 -3.11 4.25 -6.06
CA PHE A 69 -1.79 4.89 -5.95
C PHE A 69 -1.83 6.42 -5.86
N PRO A 70 -2.56 7.18 -6.72
CA PRO A 70 -2.67 8.63 -6.56
C PRO A 70 -3.26 9.06 -5.21
N ARG A 71 -4.19 8.28 -4.64
CA ARG A 71 -4.73 8.53 -3.29
C ARG A 71 -3.70 8.26 -2.21
N PHE A 72 -2.95 7.17 -2.34
CA PHE A 72 -1.86 6.83 -1.43
C PHE A 72 -0.79 7.92 -1.44
N ALA A 73 -0.34 8.37 -2.61
CA ALA A 73 0.65 9.45 -2.73
C ALA A 73 0.17 10.74 -2.05
N LEU A 74 -1.08 11.14 -2.26
CA LEU A 74 -1.66 12.30 -1.59
C LEU A 74 -1.77 12.11 -0.07
N ALA A 75 -2.05 10.90 0.40
CA ALA A 75 -2.07 10.57 1.83
C ALA A 75 -0.67 10.69 2.46
N GLU A 76 0.38 10.24 1.79
CA GLU A 76 1.75 10.37 2.29
C GLU A 76 2.16 11.83 2.43
N VAL A 77 1.86 12.67 1.43
CA VAL A 77 2.12 14.11 1.52
C VAL A 77 1.35 14.76 2.67
N TYR A 78 0.07 14.42 2.85
CA TYR A 78 -0.69 14.92 4.00
C TYR A 78 -0.17 14.42 5.35
N GLY A 79 0.48 13.25 5.37
CA GLY A 79 1.16 12.71 6.54
C GLY A 79 2.30 13.61 7.00
N GLU A 80 3.18 14.01 6.08
CA GLU A 80 4.28 14.94 6.36
C GLU A 80 3.77 16.34 6.74
N LEU A 81 2.66 16.78 6.12
CA LEU A 81 1.97 18.02 6.49
C LEU A 81 1.17 17.94 7.79
N ARG A 82 1.20 16.80 8.50
CA ARG A 82 0.51 16.56 9.78
C ARG A 82 -1.01 16.71 9.71
N ARG A 83 -1.61 16.47 8.53
CA ARG A 83 -3.06 16.57 8.29
C ARG A 83 -3.73 15.20 8.40
N SER A 84 -3.73 14.62 9.59
CA SER A 84 -4.16 13.24 9.86
C SER A 84 -5.55 12.87 9.34
N ASP A 85 -6.52 13.78 9.37
CA ASP A 85 -7.87 13.52 8.83
C ASP A 85 -7.85 13.30 7.33
N ARG A 86 -7.04 14.08 6.61
CA ARG A 86 -6.87 13.96 5.15
C ARG A 86 -6.08 12.72 4.76
N VAL A 87 -5.14 12.28 5.62
CA VAL A 87 -4.48 10.98 5.49
C VAL A 87 -5.51 9.86 5.57
N ALA A 88 -6.33 9.85 6.64
CA ALA A 88 -7.34 8.81 6.86
C ALA A 88 -8.39 8.79 5.73
N GLU A 89 -8.86 9.95 5.27
CA GLU A 89 -9.79 10.09 4.15
C GLU A 89 -9.23 9.43 2.88
N ASN A 90 -7.99 9.79 2.49
CA ASN A 90 -7.40 9.29 1.25
C ASN A 90 -7.06 7.81 1.32
N LEU A 91 -6.55 7.30 2.45
CA LEU A 91 -6.27 5.89 2.62
C LEU A 91 -7.53 5.04 2.60
N ARG A 92 -8.61 5.46 3.28
CA ARG A 92 -9.90 4.75 3.20
C ARG A 92 -10.41 4.69 1.76
N ALA A 93 -10.39 5.81 1.06
CA ALA A 93 -10.79 5.83 -0.35
C ALA A 93 -9.86 5.00 -1.25
N ALA A 94 -8.57 4.86 -0.91
CA ALA A 94 -7.64 3.98 -1.63
C ALA A 94 -7.94 2.49 -1.40
N LEU A 95 -8.50 2.12 -0.25
CA LEU A 95 -8.92 0.75 0.05
C LEU A 95 -10.22 0.33 -0.67
N GLU A 96 -11.01 1.30 -1.10
CA GLU A 96 -12.20 1.12 -1.93
C GLU A 96 -11.90 1.19 -3.45
N ALA A 97 -10.63 1.37 -3.84
CA ALA A 97 -10.23 1.38 -5.24
C ALA A 97 -10.42 0.00 -5.88
N PRO A 98 -10.63 -0.09 -7.21
CA PRO A 98 -10.74 -1.38 -7.91
C PRO A 98 -9.55 -2.31 -7.70
N GLU A 99 -8.36 -1.72 -7.56
CA GLU A 99 -7.10 -2.40 -7.26
C GLU A 99 -6.52 -1.82 -5.97
N PRO A 100 -6.95 -2.30 -4.79
CA PRO A 100 -6.41 -1.82 -3.53
C PRO A 100 -4.99 -2.36 -3.32
N ALA A 101 -4.14 -1.58 -2.65
CA ALA A 101 -2.79 -1.98 -2.30
C ALA A 101 -2.66 -2.26 -0.80
N LEU A 102 -1.89 -3.29 -0.45
CA LEU A 102 -1.61 -3.66 0.94
C LEU A 102 -1.01 -2.49 1.74
N GLU A 103 -0.16 -1.68 1.09
CA GLU A 103 0.48 -0.52 1.71
C GLU A 103 -0.55 0.46 2.31
N SER A 104 -1.69 0.67 1.62
CA SER A 104 -2.74 1.56 2.12
C SER A 104 -3.37 1.04 3.43
N SER A 105 -3.52 -0.28 3.57
CA SER A 105 -4.04 -0.91 4.79
C SER A 105 -3.04 -0.78 5.94
N LEU A 106 -1.77 -1.08 5.70
CA LEU A 106 -0.70 -0.96 6.68
C LEU A 106 -0.58 0.49 7.17
N ARG A 107 -0.61 1.45 6.25
CA ARG A 107 -0.50 2.87 6.59
C ARG A 107 -1.69 3.37 7.39
N LEU A 108 -2.90 2.94 7.05
CA LEU A 108 -4.11 3.33 7.78
C LEU A 108 -4.13 2.70 9.17
N ALA A 109 -3.74 1.43 9.31
CA ALA A 109 -3.60 0.79 10.61
C ALA A 109 -2.58 1.53 11.48
N ALA A 110 -1.40 1.85 10.95
CA ALA A 110 -0.38 2.62 11.66
C ALA A 110 -0.87 4.03 12.07
N LEU A 111 -1.74 4.67 11.27
CA LEU A 111 -2.37 5.93 11.66
C LEU A 111 -3.32 5.75 12.85
N HIS A 112 -4.15 4.71 12.85
CA HIS A 112 -5.03 4.40 13.98
C HIS A 112 -4.24 4.07 15.25
N GLU A 113 -3.14 3.34 15.14
CA GLU A 113 -2.29 3.03 16.28
C GLU A 113 -1.61 4.24 16.91
N ARG A 114 -1.10 5.17 16.07
CA ARG A 114 -0.54 6.45 16.53
C ARG A 114 -1.60 7.33 17.19
N ALA A 115 -2.86 7.19 16.80
CA ALA A 115 -3.99 7.84 17.44
C ALA A 115 -4.51 7.10 18.69
N ASN A 116 -3.78 6.09 19.19
CA ASN A 116 -4.17 5.23 20.31
C ASN A 116 -5.53 4.53 20.09
N ARG A 117 -5.83 4.13 18.85
CA ARG A 117 -7.03 3.37 18.46
C ARG A 117 -6.65 1.97 17.95
N PRO A 118 -6.10 1.08 18.80
CA PRO A 118 -5.61 -0.22 18.36
C PRO A 118 -6.73 -1.16 17.85
N ARG A 119 -7.98 -0.98 18.30
CA ARG A 119 -9.13 -1.75 17.78
C ARG A 119 -9.44 -1.41 16.33
N ASP A 120 -9.43 -0.12 15.96
CA ASP A 120 -9.62 0.29 14.57
C ASP A 120 -8.47 -0.22 13.69
N ALA A 121 -7.23 -0.15 14.18
CA ALA A 121 -6.07 -0.68 13.46
C ALA A 121 -6.21 -2.19 13.20
N MET A 122 -6.66 -2.94 14.21
CA MET A 122 -6.96 -4.38 14.07
C MET A 122 -8.01 -4.62 12.99
N GLN A 123 -9.12 -3.87 13.01
CA GLN A 123 -10.19 -4.02 12.02
C GLN A 123 -9.69 -3.78 10.59
N VAL A 124 -8.85 -2.76 10.39
CA VAL A 124 -8.25 -2.48 9.08
C VAL A 124 -7.41 -3.65 8.57
N LEU A 125 -6.52 -4.20 9.41
CA LEU A 125 -5.65 -5.29 9.00
C LEU A 125 -6.38 -6.62 8.86
N GLU A 126 -7.31 -6.96 9.76
CA GLU A 126 -8.16 -8.16 9.64
C GLU A 126 -8.98 -8.14 8.35
N ALA A 127 -9.56 -6.99 7.98
CA ALA A 127 -10.26 -6.83 6.70
C ALA A 127 -9.34 -6.94 5.48
N ALA A 128 -8.04 -6.66 5.63
CA ALA A 128 -7.04 -6.77 4.59
C ALA A 128 -6.55 -8.21 4.39
N ARG A 129 -6.61 -9.08 5.41
CA ARG A 129 -6.14 -10.47 5.34
C ARG A 129 -6.73 -11.25 4.15
N PRO A 130 -8.06 -11.37 3.98
CA PRO A 130 -8.59 -12.13 2.84
C PRO A 130 -8.30 -11.45 1.50
N LYS A 131 -8.22 -10.12 1.46
CA LYS A 131 -7.94 -9.35 0.23
C LYS A 131 -6.52 -9.57 -0.30
N PHE A 132 -5.57 -9.79 0.60
CA PHE A 132 -4.15 -9.96 0.27
C PHE A 132 -3.63 -11.35 0.65
N ALA A 133 -4.50 -12.37 0.65
CA ALA A 133 -4.15 -13.76 0.91
C ALA A 133 -3.28 -13.96 2.18
N ASP A 134 -3.63 -13.26 3.25
CA ASP A 134 -2.94 -13.28 4.55
C ASP A 134 -1.43 -12.93 4.44
N HIS A 135 -1.08 -11.97 3.57
CA HIS A 135 0.31 -11.62 3.27
C HIS A 135 1.18 -11.42 4.54
N PRO A 136 2.33 -12.11 4.66
CA PRO A 136 3.15 -12.15 5.89
C PRO A 136 3.65 -10.79 6.38
N ARG A 137 3.80 -9.83 5.47
CA ARG A 137 4.17 -8.44 5.79
C ARG A 137 3.22 -7.79 6.82
N MET A 138 1.96 -8.23 6.93
CA MET A 138 1.02 -7.72 7.94
C MET A 138 1.24 -8.30 9.35
N TRP A 139 1.92 -9.44 9.45
CA TRP A 139 1.93 -10.23 10.68
C TRP A 139 2.62 -9.54 11.85
N PRO A 140 3.77 -8.86 11.68
CA PRO A 140 4.38 -8.09 12.77
C PRO A 140 3.43 -7.06 13.38
N ASP A 141 2.68 -6.33 12.54
CA ASP A 141 1.72 -5.33 12.99
C ASP A 141 0.50 -5.97 13.66
N LEU A 142 -0.05 -7.05 13.08
CA LEU A 142 -1.15 -7.81 13.67
C LEU A 142 -0.78 -8.40 15.03
N ILE A 143 0.40 -9.03 15.18
CA ILE A 143 0.89 -9.57 16.46
C ILE A 143 0.93 -8.47 17.51
N ARG A 144 1.52 -7.32 17.17
CA ARG A 144 1.64 -6.15 18.05
C ARG A 144 0.27 -5.59 18.44
N ILE A 145 -0.62 -5.42 17.46
CA ILE A 145 -1.98 -4.91 17.67
C ILE A 145 -2.82 -5.86 18.51
N TYR A 146 -2.79 -7.17 18.23
CA TYR A 146 -3.50 -8.20 18.99
C TYR A 146 -3.14 -8.15 20.48
N ARG A 147 -1.86 -7.99 20.82
CA ARG A 147 -1.44 -7.79 22.22
C ARG A 147 -2.07 -6.56 22.83
N ARG A 148 -2.03 -5.41 22.14
CA ARG A 148 -2.61 -4.14 22.63
C ARG A 148 -4.11 -4.21 22.86
N VAL A 149 -4.84 -5.04 22.11
CA VAL A 149 -6.30 -5.20 22.28
C VAL A 149 -6.67 -6.38 23.20
N GLY A 150 -5.71 -7.03 23.85
CA GLY A 150 -5.93 -8.14 24.78
C GLY A 150 -6.14 -9.52 24.13
N ARG A 151 -5.88 -9.64 22.82
CA ARG A 151 -5.95 -10.90 22.05
C ARG A 151 -4.61 -11.66 22.10
N ALA A 152 -4.14 -11.94 23.32
CA ALA A 152 -2.82 -12.53 23.53
C ALA A 152 -2.66 -13.93 22.90
N ALA A 153 -3.72 -14.75 22.90
CA ALA A 153 -3.70 -16.07 22.28
C ALA A 153 -3.50 -15.99 20.76
N ASP A 154 -4.25 -15.10 20.08
CA ASP A 154 -4.12 -14.88 18.65
C ASP A 154 -2.73 -14.35 18.28
N ALA A 155 -2.18 -13.43 19.08
CA ALA A 155 -0.83 -12.91 18.90
C ALA A 155 0.23 -14.01 18.99
N SER A 156 0.13 -14.90 19.99
CA SER A 156 1.07 -16.01 20.17
C SER A 156 0.98 -17.04 19.05
N GLN A 157 -0.24 -17.38 18.62
CA GLN A 157 -0.45 -18.30 17.51
C GLN A 157 0.12 -17.74 16.20
N LEU A 158 -0.15 -16.46 15.89
CA LEU A 158 0.36 -15.82 14.69
C LEU A 158 1.89 -15.64 14.75
N GLN A 159 2.45 -15.35 15.92
CA GLN A 159 3.91 -15.30 16.10
C GLN A 159 4.55 -16.66 15.81
N LEU A 160 4.01 -17.76 16.37
CA LEU A 160 4.54 -19.10 16.12
C LEU A 160 4.48 -19.44 14.63
N ARG A 161 3.35 -19.16 13.99
CA ARG A 161 3.16 -19.36 12.55
C ARG A 161 4.14 -18.54 11.72
N CYS A 162 4.37 -17.27 12.09
CA CYS A 162 5.38 -16.41 11.46
C CYS A 162 6.78 -17.02 11.51
N GLN A 163 7.19 -17.51 12.67
CA GLN A 163 8.53 -18.08 12.85
C GLN A 163 8.74 -19.38 12.06
N VAL A 164 7.68 -20.17 11.87
CA VAL A 164 7.75 -21.47 11.19
C VAL A 164 7.63 -21.29 9.67
N GLU A 165 6.64 -20.53 9.20
CA GLU A 165 6.35 -20.38 7.77
C GLU A 165 7.26 -19.35 7.09
N PHE A 166 7.73 -18.33 7.82
CA PHE A 166 8.54 -17.24 7.27
C PHE A 166 9.75 -16.92 8.16
N PRO A 167 10.79 -17.79 8.16
CA PRO A 167 11.98 -17.61 8.99
C PRO A 167 12.66 -16.24 8.83
N ASP A 168 12.65 -15.66 7.62
CA ASP A 168 13.22 -14.34 7.35
C ASP A 168 12.48 -13.20 8.06
N PHE A 169 11.19 -13.40 8.38
CA PHE A 169 10.37 -12.45 9.13
C PHE A 169 10.44 -12.66 10.64
N LYS A 170 11.14 -13.70 11.13
CA LYS A 170 11.23 -14.05 12.55
C LYS A 170 11.56 -12.85 13.42
N LYS A 171 12.62 -12.11 13.07
CA LYS A 171 13.06 -10.93 13.84
C LYS A 171 11.96 -9.85 13.90
N LEU A 172 11.29 -9.57 12.78
CA LEU A 172 10.22 -8.57 12.72
C LEU A 172 8.99 -9.00 13.54
N CYS A 173 8.63 -10.28 13.49
CA CYS A 173 7.53 -10.84 14.28
C CYS A 173 7.85 -10.88 15.78
N ASP A 174 9.11 -11.13 16.15
CA ASP A 174 9.58 -11.09 17.54
C ASP A 174 9.66 -9.64 18.06
N GLU A 175 10.09 -8.69 17.25
CA GLU A 175 10.08 -7.26 17.61
C GLU A 175 8.66 -6.69 17.71
N GLY A 176 7.76 -7.09 16.80
CA GLY A 176 6.34 -6.80 16.89
C GLY A 176 5.72 -7.35 18.19
N ALA A 177 6.24 -8.48 18.67
CA ALA A 177 5.90 -9.02 19.97
C ALA A 177 6.48 -8.21 21.16
N LEU A 178 7.69 -7.67 21.05
CA LEU A 178 8.43 -7.08 22.17
C LEU A 178 8.15 -5.59 22.42
N ARG A 179 7.61 -4.82 21.47
CA ARG A 179 7.36 -3.38 21.68
C ARG A 179 6.17 -3.15 22.64
N PRO A 180 6.40 -2.60 23.85
CA PRO A 180 5.30 -2.06 24.65
C PRO A 180 4.76 -0.81 23.94
N GLY A 181 3.43 -0.64 23.99
CA GLY A 181 2.75 0.54 23.46
C GLY A 181 3.02 1.79 24.29
#